data_AF-A0A2D4YUP9-F1
#
_entry.id   AF-A0A2D4YUP9-F1
#
_cell.length_a   1.000
_cell.length_b   1.000
_cell.length_c   1.000
_cell.angle_alpha   90.00
_cell.angle_beta   90.00
_cell.angle_gamma   90.00
#
_symmetry.space_group_name_H-M   'P 1'
#
loop_
_entity.id
_entity.type
_entity.pdbx_description
1 polymer ?
#
loop_
_entity_poly.entity_id
_entity_poly.type
_entity_poly.pdbx_seq_one_letter_code
_entity_poly.pdbx_strand_id
1 'polypeptide(L)'
;MTKRTKAKPEHYVNNKEFTAAIAEHNNAVKKAVAEGKEPPRVTEYIGECIYKIATRLSTKPNFINYSYRDEMICDGIENCLQYINNFNPEKSQNAFAYITQIIYYAFLRRIQKEKKQAAIKHKAIMNSGILTDAVSSMEGDSTVYDNSYVEFLQNNLEEPNYKPRGKKKEKDNRPVGVEKYFNTNKK
;
A
#
# COMPACT_ATOMS: atom_id res chain seq x y z
N MET A 1 32.98 28.24 22.63
CA MET A 1 31.60 28.20 22.08
C MET A 1 30.95 26.88 22.49
N THR A 2 30.08 26.89 23.49
CA THR A 2 29.37 25.70 23.98
C THR A 2 28.25 25.31 23.03
N LYS A 3 28.33 24.11 22.46
CA LYS A 3 27.34 23.55 21.53
C LYS A 3 26.04 23.33 22.31
N ARG A 4 25.01 24.17 22.09
CA ARG A 4 23.65 23.91 22.61
C ARG A 4 23.16 22.58 22.05
N THR A 5 23.08 21.56 22.89
CA THR A 5 22.40 20.31 22.57
C THR A 5 20.92 20.63 22.36
N LYS A 6 20.45 20.57 21.11
CA LYS A 6 19.01 20.69 20.84
C LYS A 6 18.30 19.60 21.63
N ALA A 7 17.36 19.99 22.49
CA ALA A 7 16.46 19.05 23.14
C ALA A 7 15.84 18.16 22.06
N LYS A 8 15.90 16.84 22.27
CA LYS A 8 15.30 15.90 21.31
C LYS A 8 13.81 16.24 21.25
N PRO A 9 13.23 16.47 20.05
CA PRO A 9 11.81 16.70 19.95
C PRO A 9 11.10 15.51 20.58
N GLU A 10 10.25 15.76 21.57
CA GLU A 10 9.42 14.71 22.15
C GLU A 10 8.60 14.10 21.02
N HIS A 11 8.80 12.80 20.81
CA HIS A 11 8.00 12.07 19.85
C HIS A 11 6.59 11.98 20.40
N TYR A 12 5.60 12.23 19.55
CA TYR A 12 4.16 12.10 19.84
C TYR A 12 3.72 10.68 20.23
N VAL A 13 4.67 9.74 20.31
CA VAL A 13 4.57 8.39 20.88
C VAL A 13 5.85 8.13 21.67
N ASN A 14 5.74 7.64 22.90
CA ASN A 14 6.90 7.19 23.68
C ASN A 14 7.42 5.86 23.12
N ASN A 15 8.53 5.91 22.38
CA ASN A 15 9.06 4.74 21.68
C ASN A 15 9.43 3.57 22.62
N LYS A 16 9.89 3.87 23.84
CA LYS A 16 10.28 2.82 24.80
C LYS A 16 9.06 2.05 25.28
N GLU A 17 8.04 2.77 25.74
CA GLU A 17 6.78 2.20 26.21
C GLU A 17 6.06 1.47 25.07
N PHE A 18 6.03 2.05 23.87
CA PHE A 18 5.41 1.41 22.71
C PHE A 18 6.10 0.09 22.32
N THR A 19 7.44 0.05 22.35
CA THR A 19 8.20 -1.17 22.06
C THR A 19 7.97 -2.24 23.13
N ALA A 20 7.93 -1.86 24.41
CA ALA A 20 7.62 -2.77 25.50
C ALA A 20 6.20 -3.35 25.38
N ALA A 21 5.20 -2.50 25.12
CA ALA A 21 3.80 -2.92 24.98
C ALA A 21 3.60 -3.93 23.84
N ILE A 22 4.25 -3.72 22.68
CA ILE A 22 4.20 -4.68 21.57
C ILE A 22 4.89 -6.00 21.95
N ALA A 23 6.04 -5.95 22.61
CA ALA A 23 6.75 -7.15 23.04
C ALA A 23 5.91 -7.98 24.03
N GLU A 24 5.29 -7.33 25.01
CA GLU A 24 4.39 -7.95 25.98
C GLU A 24 3.18 -8.57 25.30
N HIS A 25 2.52 -7.84 24.38
CA HIS A 25 1.40 -8.35 23.61
C HIS A 25 1.80 -9.60 22.79
N ASN A 26 2.90 -9.54 22.05
CA ASN A 26 3.37 -10.66 21.24
C ASN A 26 3.72 -11.89 22.10
N ASN A 27 4.26 -11.68 23.30
CA ASN A 27 4.52 -12.76 24.26
C ASN A 27 3.22 -13.35 24.81
N ALA A 28 2.22 -12.52 25.12
CA ALA A 28 0.90 -12.98 25.55
C ALA A 28 0.19 -13.80 24.46
N VAL A 29 0.27 -13.36 23.19
CA VAL A 29 -0.24 -14.10 22.03
C VAL A 29 0.46 -15.46 21.90
N LYS A 30 1.79 -15.51 21.98
CA LYS A 30 2.54 -16.78 21.92
C LYS A 30 2.13 -17.75 23.03
N LYS A 31 1.95 -17.25 24.27
CA LYS A 31 1.49 -18.07 25.40
C LYS A 31 0.07 -18.61 25.16
N ALA A 32 -0.86 -17.76 24.74
CA ALA A 32 -2.24 -18.17 24.46
C ALA A 32 -2.29 -19.25 23.35
N VAL A 33 -1.52 -19.08 22.28
CA VAL A 33 -1.42 -20.06 21.19
C VAL A 33 -0.82 -21.39 21.69
N ALA A 34 0.21 -21.35 22.53
CA ALA A 34 0.80 -22.56 23.12
C ALA A 34 -0.18 -23.30 24.06
N GLU A 35 -1.06 -22.56 24.73
CA GLU A 35 -2.11 -23.10 25.61
C GLU A 35 -3.39 -23.48 24.85
N GLY A 36 -3.45 -23.28 23.53
CA GLY A 36 -4.65 -23.53 22.72
C GLY A 36 -5.82 -22.59 23.00
N LYS A 37 -5.56 -21.42 23.60
CA LYS A 37 -6.55 -20.39 23.92
C LYS A 37 -6.63 -19.33 22.82
N GLU A 38 -7.73 -18.59 22.81
CA GLU A 38 -7.87 -17.44 21.91
C GLU A 38 -6.79 -16.38 22.21
N PRO A 39 -6.14 -15.83 21.16
CA PRO A 39 -5.13 -14.81 21.34
C PRO A 39 -5.76 -13.53 21.94
N PRO A 40 -5.05 -12.85 22.86
CA PRO A 40 -5.55 -11.62 23.45
C PRO A 40 -5.73 -10.53 22.38
N ARG A 41 -6.73 -9.66 22.60
CA ARG A 41 -6.93 -8.49 21.75
C ARG A 41 -5.78 -7.49 21.93
N VAL A 42 -5.50 -6.73 20.87
CA VAL A 42 -4.56 -5.61 20.93
C VAL A 42 -5.09 -4.56 21.91
N THR A 43 -4.21 -4.00 22.73
CA THR A 43 -4.59 -2.99 23.72
C THR A 43 -4.90 -1.65 23.06
N GLU A 44 -5.78 -0.86 23.70
CA GLU A 44 -6.15 0.47 23.21
C GLU A 44 -4.93 1.38 23.03
N TYR A 45 -3.97 1.32 23.96
CA TYR A 45 -2.72 2.07 23.87
C TYR A 45 -1.91 1.76 22.60
N ILE A 46 -1.79 0.48 22.23
CA ILE A 46 -1.09 0.08 20.99
C ILE A 46 -1.85 0.62 19.78
N GLY A 47 -3.18 0.49 19.76
CA GLY A 47 -4.04 1.03 18.71
C GLY A 47 -3.89 2.54 18.53
N GLU A 48 -3.94 3.29 19.63
CA GLU A 48 -3.77 4.74 19.65
C GLU A 48 -2.38 5.15 19.12
N CYS A 49 -1.33 4.43 19.51
CA CYS A 49 0.02 4.69 19.00
C CYS A 49 0.12 4.45 17.49
N ILE A 50 -0.41 3.32 16.98
CA ILE A 50 -0.42 3.04 15.53
C ILE A 50 -1.21 4.11 14.79
N TYR A 51 -2.38 4.51 15.30
CA TYR A 51 -3.21 5.56 14.73
C TYR A 51 -2.46 6.91 14.65
N LYS A 52 -1.79 7.32 15.73
CA LYS A 52 -0.96 8.54 15.76
C LYS A 52 0.18 8.48 14.74
N ILE A 53 0.86 7.33 14.63
CA ILE A 53 1.95 7.12 13.65
C ILE A 53 1.40 7.23 12.22
N ALA A 54 0.30 6.56 11.92
CA ALA A 54 -0.31 6.59 10.58
C ALA A 54 -0.76 8.00 10.19
N THR A 55 -1.46 8.68 11.10
CA THR A 55 -1.93 10.06 10.91
C THR A 55 -0.77 11.00 10.64
N ARG A 56 0.30 10.96 11.47
CA ARG A 56 1.47 11.82 11.26
C ARG A 56 2.25 11.47 9.99
N LEU A 57 2.31 10.20 9.60
CA LEU A 57 2.96 9.80 8.36
C LEU A 57 2.20 10.34 7.15
N SER A 58 0.86 10.36 7.22
CA SER A 58 -0.02 10.85 6.14
C SER A 58 0.16 12.33 5.82
N THR A 59 0.62 13.15 6.78
CA THR A 59 0.88 14.58 6.56
C THR A 59 2.24 14.86 5.93
N LYS A 60 3.06 13.84 5.61
CA LYS A 60 4.33 14.06 4.91
C LYS A 60 4.07 14.59 3.49
N PRO A 61 4.96 15.41 2.90
CA PRO A 61 4.80 15.94 1.54
C PRO A 61 4.51 14.88 0.47
N ASN A 62 5.06 13.68 0.65
CA ASN A 62 4.84 12.54 -0.25
C ASN A 62 3.38 12.03 -0.27
N PHE A 63 2.61 12.30 0.79
CA PHE A 63 1.30 11.68 1.04
C PHE A 63 0.17 12.70 1.27
N ILE A 64 0.50 13.95 1.62
CA ILE A 64 -0.49 14.94 2.05
C ILE A 64 -1.53 15.31 0.99
N ASN A 65 -1.14 15.28 -0.29
CA ASN A 65 -1.96 15.74 -1.43
C ASN A 65 -2.82 14.65 -2.08
N TYR A 66 -2.94 13.47 -1.47
CA TYR A 66 -3.88 12.46 -1.95
C TYR A 66 -5.25 12.68 -1.31
N SER A 67 -6.31 12.66 -2.13
CA SER A 67 -7.70 12.77 -1.67
C SER A 67 -8.14 11.58 -0.83
N TYR A 68 -7.55 10.41 -1.04
CA TYR A 68 -7.86 9.15 -0.37
C TYR A 68 -6.95 8.88 0.85
N ARG A 69 -6.59 9.94 1.59
CA ARG A 69 -5.64 9.85 2.71
C ARG A 69 -6.19 9.04 3.88
N ASP A 70 -7.49 9.12 4.14
CA ASP A 70 -8.13 8.41 5.24
C ASP A 70 -8.16 6.92 4.97
N GLU A 71 -8.40 6.51 3.72
CA GLU A 71 -8.33 5.12 3.31
C GLU A 71 -6.89 4.59 3.34
N MET A 72 -5.89 5.43 3.05
CA MET A 72 -4.49 5.07 3.27
C MET A 72 -4.21 4.77 4.74
N ILE A 73 -4.70 5.61 5.65
CA ILE A 73 -4.57 5.42 7.11
C ILE A 73 -5.23 4.11 7.54
N CYS A 74 -6.47 3.84 7.10
CA CYS A 74 -7.18 2.60 7.38
C CYS A 74 -6.41 1.36 6.90
N ASP A 75 -5.96 1.34 5.64
CA ASP A 75 -5.15 0.26 5.09
C ASP A 75 -3.83 0.09 5.89
N GLY A 76 -3.23 1.19 6.32
CA GLY A 76 -2.02 1.21 7.15
C GLY A 76 -2.22 0.54 8.50
N ILE A 77 -3.30 0.89 9.21
CA ILE A 77 -3.66 0.31 10.51
C ILE A 77 -3.96 -1.18 10.37
N GLU A 78 -4.76 -1.56 9.37
CA GLU A 78 -5.12 -2.96 9.12
C GLU A 78 -3.86 -3.82 8.91
N ASN A 79 -2.94 -3.36 8.07
CA ASN A 79 -1.69 -4.07 7.80
C ASN A 79 -0.79 -4.14 9.05
N CYS A 80 -0.77 -3.08 9.88
CA CYS A 80 -0.07 -3.12 11.15
C CYS A 80 -0.63 -4.19 12.09
N LEU A 81 -1.95 -4.27 12.25
CA LEU A 81 -2.60 -5.26 13.11
C LEU A 81 -2.37 -6.70 12.60
N GLN A 82 -2.41 -6.91 11.29
CA GLN A 82 -2.13 -8.23 10.70
C GLN A 82 -0.69 -8.71 10.98
N TYR A 83 0.28 -7.81 10.99
CA TYR A 83 1.70 -8.15 11.09
C TYR A 83 2.34 -7.81 12.45
N ILE A 84 1.59 -7.29 13.41
CA ILE A 84 2.14 -6.86 14.72
C ILE A 84 2.85 -8.00 15.45
N ASN A 85 2.31 -9.22 15.36
CA ASN A 85 2.82 -10.43 16.00
C ASN A 85 4.18 -10.89 15.43
N ASN A 86 4.58 -10.38 14.26
CA ASN A 86 5.86 -10.71 13.63
C ASN A 86 7.01 -9.85 14.16
N PHE A 87 6.74 -8.83 14.96
CA PHE A 87 7.78 -8.03 15.60
C PHE A 87 8.56 -8.90 16.60
N ASN A 88 9.89 -8.95 16.43
CA ASN A 88 10.81 -9.65 17.31
C ASN A 88 11.76 -8.64 18.00
N PRO A 89 11.64 -8.44 19.33
CA PRO A 89 12.53 -7.57 20.09
C PRO A 89 14.01 -7.94 20.00
N GLU A 90 14.35 -9.23 19.84
CA GLU A 90 15.75 -9.68 19.73
C GLU A 90 16.42 -9.17 18.45
N LYS A 91 15.65 -9.02 17.36
CA LYS A 91 16.15 -8.55 16.07
C LYS A 91 16.11 -7.04 15.93
N SER A 92 15.12 -6.38 16.53
CA SER A 92 14.96 -4.93 16.47
C SER A 92 14.45 -4.39 17.80
N GLN A 93 15.19 -3.44 18.37
CA GLN A 93 14.84 -2.75 19.61
C GLN A 93 13.91 -1.55 19.38
N ASN A 94 13.39 -1.37 18.16
CA ASN A 94 12.60 -0.20 17.79
C ASN A 94 11.32 -0.62 17.05
N ALA A 95 10.22 -0.74 17.80
CA ALA A 95 8.92 -1.07 17.23
C ALA A 95 8.35 0.09 16.39
N PHE A 96 8.63 1.35 16.74
CA PHE A 96 8.17 2.50 15.95
C PHE A 96 8.68 2.45 14.51
N ALA A 97 9.95 2.12 14.30
CA ALA A 97 10.52 1.99 12.95
C ALA A 97 9.87 0.85 12.16
N TYR A 98 9.65 -0.30 12.80
CA TYR A 98 8.98 -1.46 12.22
C TYR A 98 7.56 -1.11 11.76
N ILE A 99 6.75 -0.51 12.65
CA ILE A 99 5.38 -0.10 12.36
C ILE A 99 5.34 0.97 11.27
N THR A 100 6.19 2.00 11.36
CA THR A 100 6.27 3.05 10.33
C THR A 100 6.54 2.47 8.94
N GLN A 101 7.40 1.45 8.85
CA GLN A 101 7.72 0.79 7.58
C GLN A 101 6.52 0.03 7.00
N ILE A 102 5.74 -0.65 7.83
CA ILE A 102 4.52 -1.35 7.41
C ILE A 102 3.51 -0.35 6.84
N ILE A 103 3.25 0.74 7.56
CA ILE A 103 2.30 1.80 7.14
C ILE A 103 2.78 2.43 5.83
N TYR A 104 4.07 2.73 5.71
CA TYR A 104 4.64 3.32 4.48
C TYR A 104 4.37 2.44 3.25
N TYR A 105 4.60 1.13 3.35
CA TYR A 105 4.32 0.23 2.23
C TYR A 105 2.84 0.02 1.98
N ALA A 106 1.98 0.07 3.01
CA ALA A 106 0.53 0.04 2.84
C ALA A 106 0.05 1.28 2.04
N PHE A 107 0.56 2.47 2.38
CA PHE A 107 0.27 3.71 1.66
C PHE A 107 0.66 3.62 0.18
N LEU A 108 1.86 3.10 -0.12
CA LEU A 108 2.30 2.91 -1.51
C LEU A 108 1.41 1.92 -2.28
N ARG A 109 0.94 0.85 -1.63
CA ARG A 109 -0.01 -0.09 -2.25
C ARG A 109 -1.35 0.57 -2.51
N ARG A 110 -1.88 1.37 -1.58
CA ARG A 110 -3.13 2.11 -1.77
C ARG A 110 -3.04 3.08 -2.93
N ILE A 111 -1.98 3.89 -3.01
CA ILE A 111 -1.73 4.80 -4.13
C ILE A 111 -1.70 4.04 -5.47
N GLN A 112 -1.03 2.89 -5.54
CA GLN A 112 -0.99 2.09 -6.76
C GLN A 112 -2.36 1.54 -7.15
N LYS A 113 -3.16 1.11 -6.17
CA LYS A 113 -4.53 0.62 -6.38
C LYS A 113 -5.42 1.74 -6.93
N GLU A 114 -5.35 2.93 -6.35
CA GLU A 114 -6.12 4.11 -6.79
C GLU A 114 -5.72 4.56 -8.20
N LYS A 115 -4.41 4.65 -8.48
CA LYS A 115 -3.93 4.96 -9.84
C LYS A 115 -4.42 3.94 -10.87
N LYS A 116 -4.44 2.65 -10.51
CA LYS A 116 -4.99 1.61 -11.39
C LYS A 116 -6.48 1.80 -11.63
N GLN A 117 -7.26 2.11 -10.60
CA GLN A 117 -8.70 2.33 -10.73
C GLN A 117 -9.01 3.59 -11.55
N ALA A 118 -8.27 4.67 -11.35
CA ALA A 118 -8.37 5.88 -12.18
C ALA A 118 -8.09 5.57 -13.66
N ALA A 119 -7.06 4.78 -13.96
CA ALA A 119 -6.74 4.36 -15.32
C ALA A 119 -7.83 3.47 -15.96
N ILE A 120 -8.43 2.56 -15.19
CA ILE A 120 -9.55 1.75 -15.66
C ILE A 120 -10.76 2.64 -15.99
N LYS A 121 -11.10 3.59 -15.11
CA LYS A 121 -12.19 4.55 -15.32
C LYS A 121 -11.95 5.42 -16.56
N HIS A 122 -10.74 5.97 -16.71
CA HIS A 122 -10.36 6.75 -17.89
C HIS A 122 -10.52 5.93 -19.18
N LYS A 123 -9.99 4.70 -19.22
CA LYS A 123 -10.13 3.82 -20.39
C LYS A 123 -11.59 3.48 -20.69
N ALA A 124 -12.42 3.28 -19.67
CA ALA A 124 -13.84 3.01 -19.85
C ALA A 124 -14.56 4.21 -20.49
N ILE A 125 -14.25 5.45 -20.07
CA ILE A 125 -14.83 6.67 -20.64
C ILE A 125 -14.38 6.85 -22.10
N MET A 126 -13.09 6.69 -22.40
CA MET A 126 -12.58 6.77 -23.77
C MET A 126 -13.22 5.72 -24.68
N ASN A 127 -13.37 4.49 -24.20
CA ASN A 127 -14.03 3.42 -24.97
C ASN A 127 -15.54 3.64 -25.15
N SER A 128 -16.20 4.33 -24.21
CA SER A 128 -17.65 4.55 -24.29
C SER A 128 -18.06 5.47 -25.43
N GLY A 129 -17.31 6.56 -25.70
CA GLY A 129 -17.60 7.42 -26.85
C GLY A 129 -17.42 6.71 -28.19
N ILE A 130 -16.44 5.79 -28.30
CA ILE A 130 -16.26 4.96 -29.51
C ILE A 130 -17.50 4.09 -29.77
N LEU A 131 -18.12 3.56 -28.71
CA LEU A 131 -19.32 2.73 -28.83
C LEU A 131 -20.53 3.57 -29.26
N THR A 132 -20.65 4.80 -28.76
CA THR A 132 -21.71 5.74 -29.14
C THR A 132 -21.61 6.16 -30.61
N ASP A 133 -20.41 6.43 -31.11
CA ASP A 133 -20.18 6.74 -32.54
C ASP A 133 -20.51 5.53 -33.43
N ALA A 134 -20.13 4.32 -33.01
CA ALA A 134 -20.39 3.08 -33.75
C ALA A 134 -21.88 2.69 -33.79
N VAL A 135 -22.64 2.98 -32.73
CA VAL A 135 -24.10 2.74 -32.67
C VAL A 135 -24.86 3.78 -33.48
N SER A 136 -24.43 5.04 -33.46
CA SER A 136 -25.05 6.12 -34.26
C SER A 136 -24.86 5.95 -35.78
N SER A 137 -23.97 5.06 -36.20
CA SER A 137 -23.70 4.74 -37.60
C SER A 137 -24.35 3.42 -38.08
N MET A 138 -25.21 2.78 -37.26
CA MET A 138 -26.01 1.63 -37.71
C MET A 138 -27.08 2.07 -38.73
N GLU A 139 -27.01 1.46 -39.92
CA GLU A 139 -27.87 1.76 -41.06
C GLU A 139 -29.33 1.40 -40.75
N GLY A 140 -30.21 2.41 -40.67
CA GLY A 140 -31.66 2.24 -40.48
C GLY A 140 -32.24 2.76 -39.16
N ASP A 141 -31.41 3.15 -38.19
CA ASP A 141 -31.84 3.86 -36.98
C ASP A 141 -31.52 5.36 -37.10
N SER A 142 -32.55 6.21 -37.04
CA SER A 142 -32.41 7.68 -37.19
C SER A 142 -32.19 8.38 -35.85
N THR A 143 -32.13 7.64 -34.75
CA THR A 143 -31.96 8.21 -33.41
C THR A 143 -30.49 8.52 -33.15
N VAL A 144 -30.16 9.81 -33.10
CA VAL A 144 -28.81 10.27 -32.74
C VAL A 144 -28.68 10.16 -31.22
N TYR A 145 -27.94 9.16 -30.75
CA TYR A 145 -27.59 9.01 -29.33
C TYR A 145 -26.36 9.86 -29.01
N ASP A 146 -26.50 11.19 -29.01
CA ASP A 146 -25.40 12.06 -28.61
C ASP A 146 -25.27 12.09 -27.08
N ASN A 147 -24.15 11.59 -26.56
CA ASN A 147 -23.82 11.70 -25.14
C ASN A 147 -22.80 12.84 -24.95
N SER A 148 -23.26 14.08 -25.13
CA SER A 148 -22.50 15.32 -24.93
C SER A 148 -21.69 15.37 -23.62
N TYR A 149 -22.14 14.66 -22.58
CA TYR A 149 -21.39 14.53 -21.32
C TYR A 149 -20.15 13.64 -21.45
N VAL A 150 -20.22 12.54 -22.18
CA VAL A 150 -19.05 11.67 -22.45
C VAL A 150 -18.03 12.40 -23.32
N GLU A 151 -18.48 13.11 -24.35
CA GLU A 151 -17.59 13.91 -25.20
C GLU A 151 -16.88 15.02 -24.40
N PHE A 152 -17.61 15.74 -23.55
CA PHE A 152 -17.03 16.71 -22.64
C PHE A 152 -15.97 16.08 -21.72
N LEU A 153 -16.26 14.91 -21.15
CA LEU A 153 -15.29 14.19 -20.32
C LEU A 153 -14.07 13.78 -21.14
N GLN A 154 -14.22 13.20 -22.32
CA GLN A 154 -13.08 12.78 -23.16
C GLN A 154 -12.14 13.94 -23.51
N ASN A 155 -12.70 15.13 -23.76
CA ASN A 155 -11.91 16.31 -24.11
C ASN A 155 -11.24 16.98 -22.90
N ASN A 156 -11.73 16.75 -21.67
CA ASN A 156 -11.26 17.46 -20.47
C ASN A 156 -10.62 16.54 -19.41
N LEU A 157 -10.70 15.21 -19.56
CA LEU A 157 -10.15 14.27 -18.59
C LEU A 157 -8.64 14.08 -18.84
N GLU A 158 -7.83 14.41 -17.84
CA GLU A 158 -6.39 14.15 -17.90
C GLU A 158 -6.10 12.64 -17.80
N GLU A 159 -5.15 12.17 -18.61
CA GLU A 159 -4.68 10.80 -18.54
C GLU A 159 -4.01 10.52 -17.18
N PRO A 160 -4.49 9.53 -16.41
CA PRO A 160 -3.88 9.19 -15.14
C PRO A 160 -2.49 8.61 -15.37
N ASN A 161 -1.49 9.12 -14.64
CA ASN A 161 -0.12 8.60 -14.67
C ASN A 161 -0.04 7.21 -14.01
N TYR A 162 -0.43 6.19 -14.77
CA TYR A 162 -0.40 4.78 -14.40
C TYR A 162 0.35 3.96 -15.44
N LYS A 163 1.46 3.34 -15.03
CA LYS A 163 2.16 2.34 -15.82
C LYS A 163 1.86 0.97 -15.22
N PRO A 164 1.28 0.01 -15.98
CA PRO A 164 1.08 -1.34 -15.48
C PRO A 164 2.44 -1.91 -15.10
N ARG A 165 2.53 -2.57 -13.94
CA ARG A 165 3.72 -3.36 -13.60
C ARG A 165 3.90 -4.40 -14.70
N GLY A 166 5.03 -4.35 -15.40
CA GLY A 166 5.37 -5.31 -16.44
C GLY A 166 5.26 -6.74 -15.90
N LYS A 167 4.84 -7.68 -16.76
CA LYS A 167 4.85 -9.10 -16.41
C LYS A 167 6.27 -9.45 -15.97
N LYS A 168 6.41 -10.20 -14.86
CA LYS A 168 7.72 -10.79 -14.50
C LYS A 168 8.19 -11.54 -15.74
N LYS A 169 9.34 -11.17 -16.29
CA LYS A 169 9.99 -11.96 -17.35
C LYS A 169 10.09 -13.38 -16.80
N GLU A 170 9.60 -14.35 -17.57
CA GLU A 170 9.76 -15.75 -17.28
C GLU A 170 11.25 -15.99 -17.01
N LYS A 171 11.59 -16.68 -15.91
CA LYS A 171 12.99 -16.95 -15.60
C LYS A 171 13.53 -17.80 -16.74
N ASP A 172 14.48 -17.25 -17.47
CA ASP A 172 15.22 -17.99 -18.48
C ASP A 172 16.06 -19.06 -17.76
N ASN A 173 15.57 -20.30 -17.76
CA ASN A 173 16.24 -21.44 -17.13
C ASN A 173 17.44 -21.95 -17.94
N ARG A 174 17.86 -21.23 -19.00
CA ARG A 174 19.09 -21.57 -19.72
C ARG A 174 20.29 -21.34 -18.80
N PRO A 175 21.21 -22.32 -18.68
CA PRO A 175 22.41 -22.15 -17.88
C PRO A 175 23.21 -20.94 -18.38
N VAL A 176 23.62 -20.07 -17.45
CA VAL A 176 24.37 -18.85 -17.74
C VAL A 176 25.82 -19.06 -17.30
N GLY A 177 26.79 -18.64 -18.13
CA GLY A 177 28.22 -18.78 -17.80
C GLY A 177 28.75 -20.21 -17.96
N VAL A 178 29.67 -20.59 -17.07
CA VAL A 178 30.44 -21.86 -17.13
C VAL A 178 29.57 -23.10 -16.91
N GLU A 179 28.40 -22.95 -16.29
CA GLU A 179 27.40 -24.01 -16.06
C GLU A 179 26.92 -24.69 -17.36
N LYS A 180 27.07 -24.02 -18.51
CA LYS A 180 26.80 -24.59 -19.84
C LYS A 180 27.64 -25.82 -20.16
N TYR A 181 28.84 -25.92 -19.58
CA TYR A 181 29.81 -26.96 -19.88
C TYR A 181 29.84 -28.09 -18.83
N PHE A 182 29.19 -27.89 -17.67
CA PHE A 182 29.18 -28.86 -16.56
C PHE A 182 27.89 -29.67 -16.45
N ASN A 183 26.89 -29.40 -17.29
CA ASN A 183 25.67 -30.21 -17.33
C ASN A 183 25.88 -31.50 -18.14
N THR A 184 26.72 -32.40 -17.61
CA THR A 184 26.83 -33.79 -18.04
C THR A 184 25.73 -34.60 -17.37
N ASN A 185 24.52 -34.53 -17.93
CA ASN A 185 23.55 -35.62 -17.84
C ASN A 185 22.62 -35.58 -19.07
N LYS A 186 23.19 -35.96 -20.21
CA LYS A 186 22.45 -36.60 -21.29
C LYS A 186 22.88 -38.07 -21.31
N LYS A 187 22.01 -38.93 -20.78
CA LYS A 187 21.84 -40.28 -21.34
C LYS A 187 20.97 -40.15 -22.59
#